data_AF-A0A2T0A1I0-F1
#
_entry.id   AF-A0A2T0A1I0-F1
#
_cell.length_a   1.000
_cell.length_b   1.000
_cell.length_c   1.000
_cell.angle_alpha   90.00
_cell.angle_beta   90.00
_cell.angle_gamma   90.00
#
_symmetry.space_group_name_H-M   'P 1'
#
loop_
_entity.id
_entity.type
_entity.pdbx_description
1 polymer ?
#
loop_
_entity_poly.entity_id
_entity_poly.type
_entity_poly.pdbx_seq_one_letter_code
_entity_poly.pdbx_strand_id
1 'polypeptide(L)'
;TTVKALERAIIALGAQPFQGCSFNFGRALSDPLEFLAVARAVEAVGQGAYLGAAHLVSDPSLLTAAGSILTVEARHQSFLNLLSGGTFEAQSFDLAFSPAQVLALVGGFLQGCQASDLCVRRLLRFRTS
;
A
#
# COMPACT_ATOMS: atom_id res chain seq x y z
N THR A 1 -11.65 8.46 -6.32
CA THR A 1 -11.08 7.32 -5.59
C THR A 1 -9.88 7.79 -4.80
N THR A 2 -9.50 7.07 -3.76
CA THR A 2 -8.34 7.34 -2.89
C THR A 2 -7.04 7.46 -3.70
N VAL A 3 -6.86 6.59 -4.70
CA VAL A 3 -5.73 6.63 -5.65
C VAL A 3 -5.65 7.98 -6.40
N LYS A 4 -6.76 8.46 -6.96
CA LYS A 4 -6.79 9.76 -7.66
C LYS A 4 -6.50 10.94 -6.75
N ALA A 5 -6.86 10.86 -5.46
CA ALA A 5 -6.50 11.88 -4.48
C ALA A 5 -4.99 11.88 -4.21
N LEU A 6 -4.39 10.69 -4.09
CA LEU A 6 -2.95 10.53 -3.90
C LEU A 6 -2.14 11.03 -5.11
N GLU A 7 -2.56 10.68 -6.33
CA GLU A 7 -1.93 11.14 -7.57
C GLU A 7 -1.90 12.67 -7.66
N ARG A 8 -3.03 13.32 -7.34
CA ARG A 8 -3.11 14.79 -7.32
C ARG A 8 -2.19 15.40 -6.27
N ALA A 9 -2.11 14.80 -5.08
CA ALA A 9 -1.21 15.27 -4.03
C ALA A 9 0.26 15.16 -4.45
N ILE A 10 0.66 14.03 -5.06
CA ILE A 10 2.02 13.83 -5.59
C ILE A 10 2.36 14.89 -6.64
N ILE A 11 1.46 15.15 -7.59
CA ILE A 11 1.64 16.20 -8.62
C ILE A 11 1.75 17.58 -7.99
N ALA A 12 0.88 17.91 -7.02
CA ALA A 12 0.87 19.22 -6.34
C ALA A 12 2.19 19.48 -5.59
N LEU A 13 2.88 18.44 -5.15
CA LEU A 13 4.18 18.51 -4.49
C LEU A 13 5.37 18.53 -5.46
N GLY A 14 5.10 18.61 -6.77
CA GLY A 14 6.14 18.63 -7.81
C GLY A 14 6.78 17.26 -8.08
N ALA A 15 6.23 16.18 -7.52
CA ALA A 15 6.66 14.82 -7.80
C ALA A 15 5.83 14.21 -8.94
N GLN A 16 6.36 13.17 -9.57
CA GLN A 16 5.64 12.41 -10.58
C GLN A 16 4.96 11.21 -9.90
N PRO A 17 3.64 11.02 -10.08
CA PRO A 17 2.98 9.79 -9.70
C PRO A 17 3.72 8.60 -10.31
N PHE A 18 3.73 7.49 -9.58
CA PHE A 18 4.38 6.29 -10.07
C PHE A 18 3.84 5.90 -11.47
N GLN A 19 4.75 5.76 -12.43
CA GLN A 19 4.47 5.30 -13.79
C GLN A 19 5.38 4.09 -14.08
N GLY A 20 4.81 2.96 -14.50
CA GLY A 20 5.62 1.86 -15.04
C GLY A 20 5.11 0.44 -14.76
N CYS A 21 4.32 0.24 -13.71
CA CYS A 21 3.68 -1.06 -13.46
C CYS A 21 2.17 -0.93 -13.55
N SER A 22 1.52 -1.96 -14.07
CA SER A 22 0.11 -2.24 -13.78
C SER A 22 0.01 -3.31 -12.69
N PHE A 23 -1.20 -3.51 -12.17
CA PHE A 23 -1.51 -4.62 -11.26
C PHE A 23 -2.39 -5.65 -11.97
N ASN A 24 -2.10 -6.92 -11.76
CA ASN A 24 -2.92 -8.04 -12.23
C ASN A 24 -3.47 -8.82 -11.03
N PHE A 25 -4.75 -8.59 -10.76
CA PHE A 25 -5.52 -9.33 -9.75
C PHE A 25 -6.41 -10.43 -10.37
N GLY A 26 -6.24 -10.77 -11.64
CA GLY A 26 -7.18 -11.62 -12.38
C GLY A 26 -7.47 -12.98 -11.72
N ARG A 27 -6.45 -13.62 -11.15
CA ARG A 27 -6.63 -14.87 -10.38
C ARG A 27 -7.32 -14.61 -9.05
N ALA A 28 -6.86 -13.60 -8.31
CA ALA A 28 -7.44 -13.18 -7.04
C ALA A 28 -8.93 -12.80 -7.14
N LEU A 29 -9.41 -12.38 -8.32
CA LEU A 29 -10.80 -12.01 -8.56
C LEU A 29 -11.67 -13.17 -9.06
N SER A 30 -11.10 -14.36 -9.28
CA SER A 30 -11.79 -15.48 -9.93
C SER A 30 -12.64 -16.32 -8.98
N ASP A 31 -12.32 -16.31 -7.68
CA ASP A 31 -13.03 -17.05 -6.64
C ASP A 31 -13.24 -16.15 -5.41
N PRO A 32 -14.43 -16.18 -4.75
CA PRO A 32 -14.68 -15.34 -3.57
C PRO A 32 -13.77 -15.62 -2.37
N LEU A 33 -13.34 -16.86 -2.16
CA LEU A 33 -12.43 -17.20 -1.07
C LEU A 33 -11.00 -16.76 -1.41
N GLU A 34 -10.58 -16.91 -2.66
CA GLU A 34 -9.31 -16.36 -3.14
C GLU A 34 -9.28 -14.83 -3.03
N PHE A 35 -10.39 -14.17 -3.42
CA PHE A 35 -10.55 -12.73 -3.25
C PHE A 35 -10.43 -12.31 -1.79
N LEU A 36 -11.15 -12.98 -0.89
CA LEU A 36 -11.10 -12.70 0.54
C LEU A 36 -9.68 -12.84 1.10
N ALA A 37 -8.98 -13.91 0.73
CA ALA A 37 -7.61 -14.16 1.17
C ALA A 37 -6.63 -13.08 0.66
N VAL A 38 -6.74 -12.70 -0.61
CA VAL A 38 -5.88 -11.68 -1.21
C VAL A 38 -6.21 -10.29 -0.67
N ALA A 39 -7.49 -9.93 -0.53
CA ALA A 39 -7.90 -8.65 0.04
C ALA A 39 -7.34 -8.49 1.46
N ARG A 40 -7.46 -9.51 2.31
CA ARG A 40 -6.92 -9.49 3.68
C ARG A 40 -5.40 -9.37 3.71
N ALA A 41 -4.69 -9.95 2.73
CA ALA A 41 -3.25 -9.80 2.63
C ALA A 41 -2.86 -8.37 2.18
N VAL A 42 -3.54 -7.84 1.16
CA VAL A 42 -3.25 -6.50 0.61
C VAL A 42 -3.52 -5.40 1.63
N GLU A 43 -4.62 -5.48 2.38
CA GLU A 43 -5.00 -4.50 3.42
C GLU A 43 -3.99 -4.51 4.59
N ALA A 44 -3.49 -5.69 4.99
CA ALA A 44 -2.41 -5.80 5.97
C ALA A 44 -1.09 -5.19 5.47
N VAL A 45 -0.74 -5.43 4.20
CA VAL A 45 0.45 -4.84 3.57
C VAL A 45 0.33 -3.33 3.46
N GLY A 46 -0.86 -2.83 3.09
CA GLY A 46 -1.17 -1.40 2.99
C GLY A 46 -0.97 -0.68 4.32
N GLN A 47 -1.49 -1.25 5.41
CA GLN A 47 -1.27 -0.72 6.76
C GLN A 47 0.21 -0.64 7.12
N GLY A 48 0.94 -1.75 6.90
CA GLY A 48 2.38 -1.78 7.19
C GLY A 48 3.19 -0.81 6.33
N ALA A 49 2.79 -0.57 5.07
CA ALA A 49 3.41 0.41 4.19
C ALA A 49 3.20 1.85 4.68
N TYR A 50 1.97 2.22 5.06
CA TYR A 50 1.69 3.56 5.62
C TYR A 50 2.45 3.79 6.92
N LEU A 51 2.42 2.83 7.84
CA LEU A 51 3.11 2.94 9.12
C LEU A 51 4.64 2.99 8.93
N GLY A 52 5.18 2.15 8.05
CA GLY A 52 6.60 2.13 7.71
C GLY A 52 7.09 3.41 7.03
N ALA A 53 6.24 4.07 6.25
CA ALA A 53 6.56 5.32 5.59
C ALA A 53 6.29 6.58 6.44
N ALA A 54 5.54 6.48 7.54
CA ALA A 54 5.08 7.64 8.31
C ALA A 54 6.21 8.61 8.70
N HIS A 55 7.36 8.08 9.13
CA HIS A 55 8.53 8.87 9.52
C HIS A 55 9.25 9.56 8.35
N LEU A 56 8.98 9.17 7.11
CA LEU A 56 9.55 9.76 5.90
C LEU A 56 8.73 10.94 5.38
N VAL A 57 7.50 11.14 5.88
CA VAL A 57 6.59 12.20 5.45
C VAL A 57 6.78 13.43 6.31
N SER A 58 7.34 14.49 5.73
CA SER A 58 7.57 15.77 6.44
C SER A 58 6.39 16.75 6.32
N ASP A 59 5.52 16.57 5.33
CA ASP A 59 4.35 17.43 5.11
C ASP A 59 3.18 16.96 6.01
N PRO A 60 2.70 17.78 6.97
CA PRO A 60 1.63 17.39 7.87
C PRO A 60 0.28 17.14 7.17
N SER A 61 0.02 17.82 6.05
CA SER A 61 -1.20 17.63 5.28
C SER A 61 -1.21 16.27 4.59
N LEU A 62 -0.05 15.84 4.06
CA LEU A 62 0.14 14.49 3.54
C LEU A 62 0.07 13.43 4.63
N LEU A 63 0.68 13.68 5.79
CA LEU A 63 0.64 12.73 6.90
C LEU A 63 -0.81 12.55 7.40
N THR A 64 -1.59 13.63 7.45
CA THR A 64 -3.02 13.58 7.80
C THR A 64 -3.81 12.79 6.75
N ALA A 65 -3.59 13.04 5.46
CA ALA A 65 -4.21 12.29 4.38
C ALA A 65 -3.85 10.79 4.46
N ALA A 66 -2.57 10.45 4.61
CA ALA A 66 -2.08 9.10 4.78
C ALA A 66 -2.71 8.40 6.01
N GLY A 67 -2.78 9.10 7.14
CA GLY A 67 -3.44 8.60 8.35
C GLY A 67 -4.93 8.33 8.15
N SER A 68 -5.64 9.20 7.43
CA SER A 68 -7.04 8.95 7.08
C SER A 68 -7.23 7.67 6.27
N ILE A 69 -6.31 7.39 5.33
CA ILE A 69 -6.36 6.17 4.51
C ILE A 69 -6.04 4.97 5.39
N LEU A 70 -5.00 5.03 6.21
CA LEU A 70 -4.63 3.97 7.14
C LEU A 70 -5.83 3.52 8.01
N THR A 71 -6.62 4.46 8.54
CA THR A 71 -7.82 4.11 9.32
C THR A 71 -8.93 3.44 8.50
N VAL A 72 -9.00 3.70 7.20
CA VAL A 72 -9.92 3.00 6.29
C VAL A 72 -9.46 1.56 6.11
N GLU A 73 -8.18 1.35 5.79
CA GLU A 73 -7.60 0.02 5.57
C GLU A 73 -7.70 -0.85 6.84
N ALA A 74 -7.47 -0.28 8.02
CA ALA A 74 -7.64 -1.00 9.30
C ALA A 74 -9.08 -1.54 9.49
N ARG A 75 -10.10 -0.74 9.14
CA ARG A 75 -11.51 -1.19 9.22
C ARG A 75 -11.82 -2.27 8.20
N HIS A 76 -11.27 -2.17 6.99
CA HIS A 76 -11.40 -3.23 5.99
C HIS A 76 -10.76 -4.52 6.49
N GLN A 77 -9.56 -4.44 7.06
CA GLN A 77 -8.86 -5.59 7.62
C GLN A 77 -9.66 -6.26 8.74
N SER A 78 -10.20 -5.50 9.68
CA SER A 78 -11.06 -6.04 10.73
C SER A 78 -12.29 -6.75 10.17
N PHE A 79 -12.94 -6.17 9.16
CA PHE A 79 -14.08 -6.81 8.49
C PHE A 79 -13.69 -8.10 7.75
N LEU A 80 -12.58 -8.09 7.01
CA LEU A 80 -12.06 -9.25 6.27
C LEU A 80 -11.59 -10.37 7.21
N ASN A 81 -11.04 -10.03 8.38
CA ASN A 81 -10.72 -11.00 9.42
C ASN A 81 -11.97 -11.73 9.92
N LEU A 82 -13.05 -10.98 10.21
CA LEU A 82 -14.32 -11.58 10.64
C LEU A 82 -14.92 -12.49 9.56
N LEU A 83 -14.92 -12.05 8.30
CA LEU A 83 -15.37 -12.87 7.17
C LEU A 83 -14.53 -14.14 6.99
N SER A 84 -13.26 -14.11 7.43
CA SER A 84 -12.36 -15.26 7.41
C SER A 84 -12.47 -16.17 8.64
N GLY A 85 -13.41 -15.91 9.57
CA GLY A 85 -13.55 -16.65 10.83
C GLY A 85 -12.52 -16.28 11.91
N GLY A 86 -11.81 -15.16 11.76
CA GLY A 86 -10.86 -14.62 12.73
C GLY A 86 -11.49 -13.62 13.70
N THR A 87 -10.64 -12.89 14.44
CA THR A 87 -11.06 -11.82 15.36
C THR A 87 -11.04 -10.46 14.69
N PHE A 88 -11.88 -9.53 15.19
CA PHE A 88 -11.93 -8.15 14.71
C PHE A 88 -10.57 -7.44 14.83
N GLU A 89 -9.91 -7.67 15.96
CA GLU A 89 -8.56 -7.20 16.28
C GLU A 89 -7.69 -8.43 16.49
N ALA A 90 -6.78 -8.71 15.55
CA ALA A 90 -5.86 -9.84 15.65
C ALA A 90 -4.66 -9.53 16.58
N GLN A 91 -4.34 -8.25 16.73
CA GLN A 91 -3.20 -7.71 17.47
C GLN A 91 -3.48 -6.25 17.83
N SER A 92 -2.88 -5.76 18.92
CA SER A 92 -3.09 -4.39 19.40
C SER A 92 -2.29 -3.32 18.65
N PHE A 93 -1.22 -3.71 17.97
CA PHE A 93 -0.36 -2.80 17.20
C PHE A 93 -0.01 -3.43 15.86
N ASP A 94 -0.12 -2.64 14.79
CA ASP A 94 0.28 -3.06 13.46
C ASP A 94 1.80 -2.98 13.26
N LEU A 95 2.29 -3.80 12.33
CA LEU A 95 3.70 -3.91 12.01
C LEU A 95 4.07 -2.96 10.88
N ALA A 96 5.08 -2.13 11.11
CA ALA A 96 5.66 -1.29 10.06
C ALA A 96 6.47 -2.15 9.07
N PHE A 97 6.25 -1.95 7.78
CA PHE A 97 7.00 -2.63 6.73
C PHE A 97 7.92 -1.67 5.97
N SER A 98 9.15 -2.13 5.72
CA SER A 98 10.08 -1.48 4.80
C SER A 98 9.58 -1.61 3.35
N PRO A 99 10.00 -0.72 2.43
CA PRO A 99 9.66 -0.83 1.01
C PRO A 99 10.03 -2.19 0.39
N ALA A 100 11.12 -2.80 0.84
CA ALA A 100 11.54 -4.13 0.37
C ALA A 100 10.57 -5.24 0.82
N GLN A 101 10.08 -5.18 2.06
CA GLN A 101 9.08 -6.13 2.57
C GLN A 101 7.74 -5.96 1.85
N VAL A 102 7.29 -4.72 1.64
CA VAL A 102 6.08 -4.43 0.87
C VAL A 102 6.20 -5.04 -0.53
N LEU A 103 7.30 -4.77 -1.23
CA LEU A 103 7.54 -5.28 -2.58
C LEU A 103 7.62 -6.81 -2.63
N ALA A 104 8.20 -7.45 -1.61
CA ALA A 104 8.23 -8.91 -1.52
C ALA A 104 6.82 -9.51 -1.37
N LEU A 105 5.90 -8.82 -0.69
CA LEU A 105 4.54 -9.30 -0.43
C LEU A 105 3.57 -9.05 -1.58
N VAL A 106 3.70 -7.93 -2.31
CA VAL A 106 2.80 -7.59 -3.44
C VAL A 106 3.42 -7.76 -4.82
N GLY A 107 4.70 -8.11 -4.91
CA GLY A 107 5.43 -8.18 -6.18
C GLY A 107 4.83 -9.14 -7.20
N GLY A 108 4.17 -10.21 -6.75
CA GLY A 108 3.48 -11.16 -7.63
C GLY A 108 2.27 -10.58 -8.36
N PHE A 109 1.73 -9.43 -7.91
CA PHE A 109 0.63 -8.73 -8.58
C PHE A 109 1.12 -7.70 -9.61
N LEU A 110 2.41 -7.38 -9.65
CA LEU A 110 2.94 -6.40 -10.59
C LEU A 110 3.03 -6.98 -12.01
N GLN A 111 2.65 -6.18 -12.99
CA GLN A 111 2.76 -6.52 -14.40
C GLN A 111 3.36 -5.35 -15.19
N GLY A 112 4.15 -5.66 -16.21
CA GLY A 112 4.77 -4.65 -17.09
C GLY A 112 6.03 -3.99 -16.54
N CYS A 113 6.55 -4.46 -15.40
CA CYS A 113 7.79 -3.96 -14.78
C CYS A 113 8.47 -5.06 -13.95
N GLN A 114 9.73 -4.85 -13.58
CA GLN A 114 10.43 -5.69 -12.60
C GLN A 114 10.53 -5.01 -11.23
N ALA A 115 10.59 -5.80 -10.17
CA ALA A 115 10.83 -5.32 -8.80
C ALA A 115 12.10 -4.45 -8.69
N SER A 116 13.13 -4.73 -9.52
CA SER A 116 14.34 -3.90 -9.63
C SER A 116 14.06 -2.47 -10.11
N ASP A 117 13.02 -2.26 -10.91
CA ASP A 117 12.61 -0.95 -11.43
C ASP A 117 11.94 -0.10 -10.35
N LEU A 118 11.41 -0.75 -9.31
CA LEU A 118 10.80 -0.15 -8.13
C LEU A 118 11.81 0.11 -7.00
N CYS A 119 13.05 -0.36 -7.15
CA CYS A 119 14.08 -0.17 -6.14
C CYS A 119 14.40 1.32 -5.94
N VAL A 120 14.62 1.71 -4.67
CA VAL A 120 14.78 3.08 -4.14
C VAL A 120 15.83 3.94 -4.86
N ARG A 121 16.71 3.34 -5.68
CA ARG A 121 17.71 4.07 -6.50
C ARG A 121 17.10 5.05 -7.50
N ARG A 122 15.83 4.90 -7.92
CA ARG A 122 15.17 5.86 -8.82
C ARG A 122 14.45 7.00 -8.07
N LEU A 123 13.96 6.75 -6.86
CA LEU A 123 13.33 7.76 -5.99
C LEU A 123 14.34 8.74 -5.37
N LEU A 124 15.58 8.29 -5.11
CA LEU A 124 16.65 9.14 -4.57
C LEU A 124 17.33 10.06 -5.61
N ARG A 125 17.01 9.95 -6.91
CA ARG A 125 17.50 10.90 -7.92
C ARG A 125 16.81 12.27 -7.85
N PHE A 126 15.81 12.45 -6.99
CA PHE A 126 15.17 13.75 -6.75
C PHE A 126 15.87 14.64 -5.72
N ARG A 127 17.03 14.24 -5.17
CA ARG A 127 17.75 15.04 -4.15
C ARG A 127 19.14 15.52 -4.57
N THR A 128 19.43 15.63 -5.86
CA THR A 128 20.64 16.33 -6.35
C THR A 128 20.35 17.09 -7.63
N SER A 129 19.73 18.26 -7.51
CA SER A 129 19.90 19.43 -8.38
C SER A 129 19.48 20.65 -7.58
#